data_AF-A0A4U1J662-F1
#
_entry.id   AF-A0A4U1J662-F1
#
_cell.length_a   1.000
_cell.length_b   1.000
_cell.length_c   1.000
_cell.angle_alpha   90.00
_cell.angle_beta   90.00
_cell.angle_gamma   90.00
#
_symmetry.space_group_name_H-M   'P 1'
#
loop_
_entity.id
_entity.type
_entity.pdbx_description
1 polymer ?
#
loop_
_entity_poly.entity_id
_entity_poly.type
_entity_poly.pdbx_seq_one_letter_code
_entity_poly.pdbx_strand_id
1 'polypeptide(L)'
;MATTKRAAPRPKRAPETAAAATKPEAAAPPVKRARRKKGPAEGSRGLPAGVLLAGPVPPEIDALTRAIQEDGGSVLAVYRDPLGAHPTVLAGLPLERVEPTPFQRDLSEAHANKLAAVIDKIGSFLDPIIAFRRPDGRYWTPNGRHRLEAMKRLGGRALVALVVPDERVAYQILALNTEKAHNVHERALEVIRMARSLAEAGADRTEADFSFEFEEPALLTLGLCYEARPRFSGGSYHGLLRATDAFLDLPLEDALARREAQAQKLLALDDRVTTIAAALKARGFESPFLKPFVVARLNPLRFRRGATMAVDELLDRMLDAARSFDVGRVRHEQIARTGGPPLEEAA
;
A
#
# COMPACT_ATOMS: atom_id res chain seq x y z
N MET A 1 -12.92 -38.90 -103.09
CA MET A 1 -14.18 -38.15 -103.25
C MET A 1 -14.54 -37.50 -101.92
N ALA A 2 -15.20 -36.35 -101.98
CA ALA A 2 -15.68 -35.50 -100.88
C ALA A 2 -14.65 -34.58 -100.18
N THR A 3 -14.54 -33.40 -100.78
CA THR A 3 -14.08 -32.12 -100.24
C THR A 3 -14.90 -31.63 -99.05
N THR A 4 -14.28 -30.96 -98.07
CA THR A 4 -14.87 -29.79 -97.40
C THR A 4 -13.79 -28.94 -96.72
N LYS A 5 -13.71 -27.67 -97.11
CA LYS A 5 -12.89 -26.60 -96.51
C LYS A 5 -13.60 -26.06 -95.25
N ARG A 6 -12.86 -25.70 -94.19
CA ARG A 6 -12.88 -24.33 -93.61
C ARG A 6 -11.98 -24.14 -92.38
N ALA A 7 -11.22 -23.03 -92.48
CA ALA A 7 -10.89 -22.00 -91.49
C ALA A 7 -10.11 -22.33 -90.20
N ALA A 8 -9.12 -21.47 -89.95
CA ALA A 8 -7.99 -21.60 -89.04
C ALA A 8 -8.28 -21.25 -87.56
N PRO A 9 -7.47 -21.79 -86.62
CA PRO A 9 -7.26 -21.19 -85.31
C PRO A 9 -5.86 -20.56 -85.15
N ARG A 10 -5.80 -19.46 -84.38
CA ARG A 10 -4.62 -18.64 -84.04
C ARG A 10 -3.45 -19.45 -83.43
N PRO A 11 -2.19 -19.01 -83.63
CA PRO A 11 -1.02 -19.78 -83.24
C PRO A 11 -0.79 -19.81 -81.72
N LYS A 12 -0.59 -21.01 -81.18
CA LYS A 12 -0.03 -21.26 -79.84
C LYS A 12 1.48 -21.06 -79.88
N ARG A 13 2.01 -20.17 -79.04
CA ARG A 13 3.45 -19.94 -78.87
C ARG A 13 4.03 -21.06 -78.00
N ALA A 14 5.13 -21.64 -78.46
CA ALA A 14 5.88 -22.73 -77.83
C ALA A 14 6.68 -22.25 -76.60
N PRO A 15 7.17 -23.18 -75.75
CA PRO A 15 7.55 -22.92 -74.36
C PRO A 15 9.03 -22.58 -74.22
N GLU A 16 9.38 -21.73 -73.25
CA GLU A 16 10.76 -21.51 -72.82
C GLU A 16 10.94 -21.96 -71.37
N THR A 17 11.75 -23.00 -71.26
CA THR A 17 12.64 -23.48 -70.19
C THR A 17 12.49 -22.98 -68.74
N ALA A 18 12.53 -23.98 -67.85
CA ALA A 18 12.50 -23.87 -66.40
C ALA A 18 13.80 -23.31 -65.81
N ALA A 19 13.68 -22.48 -64.77
CA ALA A 19 14.70 -22.29 -63.75
C ALA A 19 14.05 -22.12 -62.37
N ALA A 20 14.42 -23.06 -61.49
CA ALA A 20 14.38 -23.12 -60.02
C ALA A 20 13.43 -22.17 -59.25
N ALA A 21 12.45 -22.78 -58.57
CA ALA A 21 11.59 -22.16 -57.58
C ALA A 21 12.34 -21.80 -56.28
N THR A 22 12.39 -20.52 -55.95
CA THR A 22 12.69 -20.01 -54.60
C THR A 22 11.42 -19.99 -53.76
N LYS A 23 11.46 -20.63 -52.59
CA LYS A 23 10.40 -20.61 -51.56
C LYS A 23 10.13 -19.17 -51.09
N PRO A 24 8.87 -18.74 -50.90
CA PRO A 24 8.59 -17.48 -50.23
C PRO A 24 8.88 -17.60 -48.73
N GLU A 25 9.74 -16.71 -48.26
CA GLU A 25 10.13 -16.52 -46.87
C GLU A 25 8.92 -16.07 -46.03
N ALA A 26 8.76 -16.71 -44.87
CA ALA A 26 7.67 -16.45 -43.94
C ALA A 26 7.73 -15.01 -43.40
N ALA A 27 6.60 -14.33 -43.43
CA ALA A 27 6.45 -12.99 -42.85
C ALA A 27 6.77 -13.01 -41.35
N ALA A 28 7.73 -12.18 -40.94
CA ALA A 28 8.08 -11.99 -39.53
C ALA A 28 6.89 -11.41 -38.73
N PRO A 29 6.67 -11.86 -37.48
CA PRO A 29 5.59 -11.34 -36.65
C PRO A 29 5.82 -9.86 -36.29
N PRO A 30 4.76 -9.07 -36.07
CA PRO A 30 4.89 -7.65 -35.77
C PRO A 30 5.65 -7.47 -34.45
N VAL A 31 6.77 -6.77 -34.51
CA VAL A 31 7.57 -6.41 -33.33
C VAL A 31 6.68 -5.56 -32.42
N LYS A 32 6.29 -6.12 -31.28
CA LYS A 32 5.62 -5.37 -30.21
C LYS A 32 6.56 -4.24 -29.82
N ARG A 33 6.19 -2.99 -30.15
CA ARG A 33 6.85 -1.80 -29.62
C ARG A 33 6.81 -1.90 -28.11
N ALA A 34 7.95 -2.25 -27.51
CA ALA A 34 8.15 -2.08 -26.08
C ALA A 34 7.81 -0.62 -25.77
N ARG A 35 6.77 -0.39 -24.97
CA ARG A 35 6.54 0.93 -24.37
C ARG A 35 7.85 1.26 -23.66
N ARG A 36 8.62 2.20 -24.21
CA ARG A 36 9.73 2.82 -23.50
C ARG A 36 9.17 3.23 -22.13
N LYS A 37 9.62 2.59 -21.04
CA LYS A 37 9.50 3.17 -19.70
C LYS A 37 10.01 4.61 -19.89
N LYS A 38 9.15 5.61 -19.68
CA LYS A 38 9.59 7.01 -19.65
C LYS A 38 10.73 7.02 -18.63
N GLY A 39 11.97 7.18 -19.11
CA GLY A 39 13.05 7.56 -18.23
C GLY A 39 12.68 8.88 -17.54
N PRO A 40 13.38 9.26 -16.46
CA PRO A 40 13.18 10.55 -15.83
C PRO A 40 13.19 11.64 -16.93
N ALA A 41 12.22 12.55 -16.87
CA ALA A 41 12.11 13.63 -17.84
C ALA A 41 13.46 14.32 -18.01
N GLU A 42 13.81 14.72 -19.23
CA GLU A 42 14.99 15.54 -19.49
C GLU A 42 14.87 16.84 -18.67
N GLY A 43 15.65 16.92 -17.58
CA GLY A 43 15.62 18.01 -16.60
C GLY A 43 15.51 17.49 -15.17
N SER A 44 16.54 17.68 -14.35
CA SER A 44 16.47 17.43 -12.91
C SER A 44 15.32 18.23 -12.29
N ARG A 45 14.42 17.57 -11.55
CA ARG A 45 13.30 18.21 -10.85
C ARG A 45 13.76 18.76 -9.49
N GLY A 46 13.29 19.94 -9.12
CA GLY A 46 13.52 20.55 -7.80
C GLY A 46 14.59 21.64 -7.78
N LEU A 47 14.91 22.11 -6.58
CA LEU A 47 15.92 23.13 -6.32
C LEU A 47 17.32 22.53 -6.27
N PRO A 48 18.35 23.20 -6.82
CA PRO A 48 19.74 22.82 -6.60
C PRO A 48 20.16 23.05 -5.13
N ALA A 49 21.10 22.26 -4.62
CA ALA A 49 21.53 22.31 -3.23
C ALA A 49 21.98 23.71 -2.76
N GLY A 50 22.63 24.48 -3.63
CA GLY A 50 23.13 25.82 -3.31
C GLY A 50 22.07 26.89 -3.08
N VAL A 51 20.79 26.62 -3.38
CA VAL A 51 19.69 27.61 -3.25
C VAL A 51 18.62 27.19 -2.25
N LEU A 52 18.81 26.12 -1.48
CA LEU A 52 17.81 25.68 -0.48
C LEU A 52 17.57 26.71 0.63
N LEU A 53 18.52 27.62 0.85
CA LEU A 53 18.41 28.74 1.79
C LEU A 53 17.96 30.05 1.12
N ALA A 54 17.73 30.05 -0.18
CA ALA A 54 17.40 31.27 -0.92
C ALA A 54 15.91 31.64 -0.84
N GLY A 55 15.63 32.93 -0.97
CA GLY A 55 14.28 33.49 -1.05
C GLY A 55 13.73 33.97 0.30
N PRO A 56 12.58 34.65 0.28
CA PRO A 56 11.97 35.18 1.50
C PRO A 56 11.43 34.04 2.38
N VAL A 57 11.47 34.27 3.70
CA VAL A 57 10.79 33.42 4.68
C VAL A 57 9.31 33.78 4.68
N PRO A 58 8.38 32.83 4.42
CA PRO A 58 6.95 33.12 4.46
C PRO A 58 6.47 33.48 5.88
N PRO A 59 5.42 34.32 6.02
CA PRO A 59 4.91 34.73 7.34
C PRO A 59 4.51 33.57 8.25
N GLU A 60 3.99 32.48 7.69
CA GLU A 60 3.64 31.25 8.45
C GLU A 60 4.87 30.59 9.09
N ILE A 61 6.04 30.69 8.45
CA ILE A 61 7.30 30.17 8.99
C ILE A 61 7.88 31.13 10.03
N ASP A 62 7.77 32.44 9.82
CA ASP A 62 8.11 33.42 10.85
C ASP A 62 7.26 33.23 12.11
N ALA A 63 5.96 32.94 11.95
CA ALA A 63 5.08 32.62 13.08
C ALA A 63 5.48 31.29 13.75
N LEU A 64 5.74 30.24 12.98
CA LEU A 64 6.16 28.93 13.50
C LEU A 64 7.50 29.03 14.26
N THR A 65 8.47 29.78 13.74
CA THR A 65 9.79 29.95 14.39
C THR A 65 9.69 30.67 15.73
N ARG A 66 8.86 31.73 15.81
CA ARG A 66 8.56 32.40 17.09
C ARG A 66 7.86 31.48 18.07
N ALA A 67 6.85 30.75 17.61
CA ALA A 67 6.12 29.81 18.45
C ALA A 67 7.04 28.71 19.02
N ILE A 68 7.97 28.18 18.21
CA ILE A 68 8.99 27.22 18.68
C ILE A 68 9.83 27.80 19.81
N GLN A 69 10.25 29.07 19.70
CA GLN A 69 11.04 29.74 20.73
C GLN A 69 10.23 30.02 22.00
N GLU A 70 8.98 30.47 21.86
CA GLU A 70 8.05 30.69 22.98
C GLU A 70 7.73 29.37 23.70
N ASP A 71 7.69 28.27 22.96
CA ASP A 71 7.59 26.92 23.51
C ASP A 71 8.92 26.42 24.12
N GLY A 72 9.93 27.25 24.32
CA GLY A 72 11.21 26.86 24.92
C GLY A 72 12.09 26.00 24.02
N GLY A 73 11.77 25.90 22.73
CA GLY A 73 12.61 25.28 21.72
C GLY A 73 13.67 26.22 21.15
N SER A 74 14.40 25.74 20.15
CA SER A 74 15.43 26.51 19.44
C SER A 74 15.35 26.24 17.95
N VAL A 75 15.24 27.29 17.14
CA VAL A 75 15.31 27.20 15.68
C VAL A 75 16.78 27.10 15.27
N LEU A 76 17.15 26.00 14.63
CA LEU A 76 18.52 25.73 14.18
C LEU A 76 18.74 26.17 12.74
N ALA A 77 17.76 25.95 11.86
CA ALA A 77 17.77 26.42 10.48
C ALA A 77 16.34 26.52 9.90
N VAL A 78 16.18 27.38 8.89
CA VAL A 78 15.00 27.40 8.01
C VAL A 78 15.51 27.19 6.59
N TYR A 79 14.96 26.19 5.89
CA TYR A 79 15.38 25.84 4.54
C TYR A 79 14.18 25.39 3.70
N ARG A 80 14.38 25.26 2.40
CA ARG A 80 13.37 24.74 1.45
C ARG A 80 13.66 23.27 1.15
N ASP A 81 12.63 22.42 1.24
CA ASP A 81 12.69 21.04 0.77
C ASP A 81 13.13 21.01 -0.71
N PRO A 82 14.10 20.16 -1.10
CA PRO A 82 14.70 20.19 -2.43
C PRO A 82 13.73 19.87 -3.56
N LEU A 83 12.67 19.11 -3.34
CA LEU A 83 11.77 18.69 -4.43
C LEU A 83 10.63 19.68 -4.64
N GLY A 84 9.93 20.03 -3.55
CA GLY A 84 8.74 20.89 -3.58
C GLY A 84 9.00 22.36 -3.29
N ALA A 85 10.23 22.72 -2.88
CA ALA A 85 10.57 24.03 -2.35
C ALA A 85 9.75 24.44 -1.11
N HIS A 86 9.14 23.47 -0.43
CA HIS A 86 8.34 23.68 0.77
C HIS A 86 9.23 24.13 1.93
N PRO A 87 8.92 25.26 2.59
CA PRO A 87 9.70 25.69 3.75
C PRO A 87 9.62 24.66 4.89
N THR A 88 10.75 24.38 5.51
CA THR A 88 10.91 23.44 6.62
C THR A 88 11.82 24.06 7.68
N VAL A 89 11.48 23.85 8.96
CA VAL A 89 12.26 24.36 10.09
C VAL A 89 13.00 23.20 10.74
N LEU A 90 14.32 23.25 10.79
CA LEU A 90 15.12 22.37 11.65
C LEU A 90 15.15 23.00 13.05
N ALA A 91 14.67 22.30 14.07
CA ALA A 91 14.55 22.82 15.43
C ALA A 91 14.96 21.80 16.49
N GLY A 92 15.49 22.30 17.60
CA GLY A 92 15.51 21.59 18.87
C GLY A 92 14.19 21.82 19.61
N LEU A 93 13.49 20.76 19.98
CA LEU A 93 12.21 20.81 20.69
C LEU A 93 12.37 20.27 22.12
N PRO A 94 11.70 20.85 23.13
CA PRO A 94 11.63 20.25 24.47
C PRO A 94 10.94 18.89 24.40
N LEU A 95 11.58 17.87 24.98
CA LEU A 95 11.14 16.49 24.84
C LEU A 95 9.72 16.25 25.38
N GLU A 96 9.39 16.94 26.47
CA GLU A 96 8.10 16.89 27.16
C GLU A 96 6.93 17.45 26.33
N ARG A 97 7.21 18.27 25.31
CA ARG A 97 6.20 18.81 24.40
C ARG A 97 5.97 17.95 23.17
N VAL A 98 6.72 16.86 22.98
CA VAL A 98 6.64 16.00 21.79
C VAL A 98 5.90 14.70 22.09
N GLU A 99 4.88 14.43 21.27
CA GLU A 99 4.00 13.28 21.37
C GLU A 99 3.88 12.55 20.02
N PRO A 100 3.72 11.22 19.99
CA PRO A 100 3.41 10.52 18.74
C PRO A 100 2.02 10.93 18.24
N THR A 101 1.78 10.86 16.93
CA THR A 101 0.42 10.99 16.40
C THR A 101 -0.46 9.83 16.89
N PRO A 102 -1.78 10.05 17.11
CA PRO A 102 -2.68 9.03 17.67
C PRO A 102 -2.81 7.75 16.82
N PHE A 103 -2.58 7.85 15.51
CA PHE A 103 -2.83 6.77 14.55
C PHE A 103 -1.56 5.98 14.16
N GLN A 104 -0.41 6.24 14.80
CA GLN A 104 0.79 5.44 14.56
C GLN A 104 0.69 4.01 15.09
N ARG A 105 1.46 3.10 14.48
CA ARG A 105 1.66 1.74 14.99
C ARG A 105 2.11 1.73 16.43
N ASP A 106 1.80 0.61 17.06
CA ASP A 106 2.23 0.32 18.42
C ASP A 106 3.75 0.32 18.51
N LEU A 107 4.25 0.82 19.64
CA LEU A 107 5.67 0.88 19.92
C LEU A 107 6.24 -0.52 20.10
N SER A 108 7.35 -0.82 19.41
CA SER A 108 8.12 -2.02 19.73
C SER A 108 9.10 -1.71 20.87
N GLU A 109 8.78 -2.22 22.06
CA GLU A 109 9.63 -2.09 23.26
C GLU A 109 11.07 -2.56 23.02
N ALA A 110 11.23 -3.69 22.34
CA ALA A 110 12.54 -4.24 22.00
C ALA A 110 13.34 -3.29 21.08
N HIS A 111 12.70 -2.72 20.07
CA HIS A 111 13.36 -1.77 19.17
C HIS A 111 13.71 -0.45 19.87
N ALA A 112 12.81 0.08 20.70
CA ALA A 112 13.05 1.30 21.46
C ALA A 112 14.22 1.13 22.44
N ASN A 113 14.26 0.03 23.18
CA ASN A 113 15.38 -0.30 24.09
C ASN A 113 16.71 -0.44 23.34
N LYS A 114 16.71 -1.16 22.21
CA LYS A 114 17.92 -1.31 21.39
C LYS A 114 18.42 0.04 20.88
N LEU A 115 17.50 0.89 20.43
CA LEU A 115 17.84 2.22 19.93
C LEU A 115 18.38 3.12 21.05
N ALA A 116 17.76 3.12 22.23
CA ALA A 116 18.25 3.83 23.40
C ALA A 116 19.68 3.41 23.76
N ALA A 117 19.95 2.10 23.83
CA ALA A 117 21.29 1.59 24.13
C ALA A 117 22.35 2.02 23.09
N VAL A 118 21.99 2.10 21.80
CA VAL A 118 22.91 2.55 20.75
C VAL A 118 23.15 4.06 20.83
N ILE A 119 22.09 4.85 21.03
CA ILE A 119 22.20 6.31 21.19
C ILE A 119 23.07 6.64 22.41
N ASP A 120 22.86 5.96 23.54
CA ASP A 120 23.65 6.15 24.76
C ASP A 120 25.12 5.79 24.55
N LYS A 121 25.38 4.61 23.95
CA LYS A 121 26.74 4.14 23.69
C LYS A 121 27.52 5.07 22.76
N ILE A 122 26.87 5.64 21.75
CA ILE A 122 27.52 6.54 20.78
C ILE A 122 27.51 7.99 21.29
N GLY A 123 26.61 8.33 22.22
CA GLY A 123 26.39 9.69 22.69
C GLY A 123 25.81 10.61 21.61
N SER A 124 25.05 10.07 20.65
CA SER A 124 24.56 10.85 19.51
C SER A 124 23.18 10.42 19.01
N PHE A 125 22.32 11.41 18.75
CA PHE A 125 20.97 11.21 18.23
C PHE A 125 20.95 11.08 16.69
N LEU A 126 21.71 11.94 16.00
CA LEU A 126 21.96 12.04 14.55
C LEU A 126 20.75 12.23 13.62
N ASP A 127 19.62 11.57 13.87
CA ASP A 127 18.50 11.45 12.93
C ASP A 127 17.27 12.19 13.46
N PRO A 128 16.99 13.41 12.95
CA PRO A 128 15.83 14.19 13.38
C PRO A 128 14.52 13.43 13.23
N ILE A 129 13.56 13.70 14.11
CA ILE A 129 12.18 13.26 13.88
C ILE A 129 11.47 14.23 12.93
N ILE A 130 10.36 13.82 12.33
CA ILE A 130 9.43 14.76 11.68
C ILE A 130 8.43 15.21 12.73
N ALA A 131 8.08 16.49 12.78
CA ALA A 131 7.07 17.02 13.69
C ALA A 131 6.26 18.16 13.06
N PHE A 132 5.09 18.43 13.63
CA PHE A 132 4.32 19.65 13.37
C PHE A 132 3.72 20.14 14.67
N ARG A 133 3.53 21.45 14.78
CA ARG A 133 3.01 22.09 15.99
C ARG A 133 1.48 22.08 15.97
N ARG A 134 0.87 21.69 17.08
CA ARG A 134 -0.57 21.75 17.30
C ARG A 134 -1.00 23.11 17.88
N PRO A 135 -2.28 23.49 17.76
CA PRO A 135 -2.78 24.73 18.37
C PRO A 135 -2.57 24.83 19.89
N ASP A 136 -2.51 23.69 20.60
CA ASP A 136 -2.28 23.61 22.04
C ASP A 136 -0.80 23.76 22.47
N GLY A 137 0.11 23.99 21.52
CA GLY A 137 1.54 24.16 21.78
C GLY A 137 2.33 22.86 21.95
N ARG A 138 1.69 21.70 21.76
CA ARG A 138 2.39 20.41 21.64
C ARG A 138 2.82 20.15 20.22
N TYR A 139 3.78 19.24 20.07
CA TYR A 139 4.32 18.80 18.80
C TYR A 139 3.95 17.35 18.57
N TRP A 140 3.27 17.10 17.46
CA TRP A 140 2.98 15.74 17.03
C TRP A 140 4.05 15.28 16.06
N THR A 141 4.65 14.13 16.35
CA THR A 141 5.63 13.49 15.46
C THR A 141 4.96 12.35 14.70
N PRO A 142 4.73 12.44 13.38
CA PRO A 142 4.21 11.34 12.58
C PRO A 142 5.28 10.29 12.23
N ASN A 143 6.56 10.66 12.30
CA ASN A 143 7.70 9.76 12.11
C ASN A 143 8.79 10.06 13.12
N GLY A 144 9.16 9.05 13.90
CA GLY A 144 10.18 9.16 14.93
C GLY A 144 9.78 8.59 16.30
N ARG A 145 8.62 7.94 16.45
CA ARG A 145 8.15 7.42 17.75
C ARG A 145 9.17 6.57 18.51
N HIS A 146 9.93 5.71 17.84
CA HIS A 146 10.98 4.91 18.49
C HIS A 146 12.15 5.79 18.98
N ARG A 147 12.52 6.82 18.21
CA ARG A 147 13.56 7.80 18.58
C ARG A 147 13.11 8.67 19.74
N LEU A 148 11.86 9.15 19.70
CA LEU A 148 11.21 9.88 20.80
C LEU A 148 11.24 9.06 22.09
N GLU A 149 10.81 7.80 22.00
CA GLU A 149 10.77 6.91 23.16
C GLU A 149 12.18 6.60 23.69
N ALA A 150 13.15 6.34 22.80
CA ALA A 150 14.53 6.13 23.18
C ALA A 150 15.08 7.34 23.96
N MET A 151 14.83 8.55 23.48
CA MET A 151 15.24 9.78 24.17
C MET A 151 14.55 9.94 25.53
N LYS A 152 13.27 9.56 25.66
CA LYS A 152 12.56 9.58 26.95
C LYS A 152 13.21 8.63 27.96
N ARG A 153 13.56 7.42 27.55
CA ARG A 153 14.23 6.42 28.41
C ARG A 153 15.61 6.86 28.88
N LEU A 154 16.34 7.58 28.02
CA LEU A 154 17.65 8.13 28.35
C LEU A 154 17.58 9.40 29.22
N GLY A 155 16.39 9.88 29.58
CA GLY A 155 16.24 11.13 30.32
C GLY A 155 16.64 12.36 29.50
N GLY A 156 16.49 12.29 28.18
CA GLY A 156 16.72 13.42 27.29
C GLY A 156 15.85 14.62 27.65
N ARG A 157 16.38 15.83 27.45
CA ARG A 157 15.63 17.08 27.69
C ARG A 157 15.11 17.71 26.40
N ALA A 158 15.74 17.40 25.28
CA ALA A 158 15.38 17.89 23.97
C ALA A 158 15.69 16.85 22.90
N LEU A 159 15.08 17.02 21.73
CA LEU A 159 15.42 16.28 20.52
C LEU A 159 15.45 17.22 19.31
N VAL A 160 16.08 16.79 18.23
CA VAL A 160 16.10 17.54 16.97
C VAL A 160 14.95 17.06 16.07
N ALA A 161 14.24 17.99 15.46
CA ALA A 161 13.11 17.72 14.59
C ALA A 161 13.16 18.56 13.31
N LEU A 162 12.65 17.99 12.22
CA LEU A 162 12.18 18.69 11.04
C LEU A 162 10.72 19.06 11.27
N VAL A 163 10.50 20.34 11.61
CA VAL A 163 9.17 20.89 11.86
C VAL A 163 8.60 21.42 10.55
N VAL A 164 7.53 20.76 10.10
CA VAL A 164 6.77 21.15 8.92
C VAL A 164 5.57 22.01 9.34
N PRO A 165 5.23 23.07 8.57
CA PRO A 165 4.09 23.92 8.90
C PRO A 165 2.73 23.24 8.64
N ASP A 166 2.72 22.24 7.76
CA ASP A 166 1.51 21.57 7.28
C ASP A 166 1.22 20.31 8.10
N GLU A 167 0.13 20.33 8.87
CA GLU A 167 -0.32 19.18 9.66
C GLU A 167 -0.76 18.00 8.78
N ARG A 168 -1.08 18.21 7.50
CA ARG A 168 -1.48 17.14 6.58
C ARG A 168 -0.38 16.11 6.35
N VAL A 169 0.88 16.48 6.56
CA VAL A 169 2.02 15.55 6.52
C VAL A 169 1.82 14.36 7.47
N ALA A 170 1.07 14.57 8.55
CA ALA A 170 0.73 13.50 9.49
C ALA A 170 -0.01 12.34 8.81
N TYR A 171 -0.92 12.65 7.89
CA TYR A 171 -1.74 11.67 7.15
C TYR A 171 -1.01 11.08 5.94
N GLN A 172 0.05 11.74 5.47
CA GLN A 172 0.84 11.31 4.31
C GLN A 172 2.03 10.43 4.68
N ILE A 173 2.33 10.29 5.97
CA ILE A 173 3.55 9.62 6.42
C ILE A 173 3.58 8.12 6.10
N LEU A 174 2.41 7.47 6.04
CA LEU A 174 2.27 6.09 5.60
C LEU A 174 2.85 5.92 4.18
N ALA A 175 2.40 6.77 3.26
CA ALA A 175 2.87 6.80 1.88
C ALA A 175 4.38 7.12 1.74
N LEU A 176 5.00 7.70 2.77
CA LEU A 176 6.43 8.00 2.81
C LEU A 176 7.27 6.84 3.39
N ASN A 177 6.69 5.90 4.14
CA ASN A 177 7.38 4.76 4.76
C ASN A 177 7.59 3.59 3.76
N THR A 178 8.09 3.89 2.56
CA THR A 178 8.24 2.91 1.45
C THR A 178 9.46 1.99 1.57
N GLU A 179 10.50 2.39 2.30
CA GLU A 179 11.77 1.64 2.39
C GLU A 179 11.65 0.33 3.20
N LYS A 180 10.73 0.28 4.17
CA LYS A 180 10.45 -0.93 4.94
C LYS A 180 8.94 -1.10 5.05
N ALA A 181 8.35 -1.69 4.00
CA ALA A 181 6.93 -1.98 3.96
C ALA A 181 6.49 -2.69 5.23
N HIS A 182 5.58 -2.05 5.96
CA HIS A 182 4.96 -2.61 7.14
C HIS A 182 4.16 -3.87 6.77
N ASN A 183 4.04 -4.79 7.72
CA ASN A 183 3.14 -5.93 7.52
C ASN A 183 1.69 -5.42 7.39
N VAL A 184 0.84 -6.21 6.73
CA VAL A 184 -0.57 -5.85 6.47
C VAL A 184 -1.33 -5.52 7.74
N HIS A 185 -1.01 -6.17 8.86
CA HIS A 185 -1.64 -5.90 10.16
C HIS A 185 -1.35 -4.48 10.66
N GLU A 186 -0.07 -4.07 10.70
CA GLU A 186 0.34 -2.72 11.07
C GLU A 186 -0.26 -1.67 10.13
N ARG A 187 -0.15 -1.87 8.81
CA ARG A 187 -0.70 -0.93 7.81
C ARG A 187 -2.20 -0.74 7.99
N ALA A 188 -2.94 -1.84 8.15
CA ALA A 188 -4.39 -1.79 8.28
C ALA A 188 -4.83 -1.05 9.56
N LEU A 189 -4.14 -1.26 10.68
CA LEU A 189 -4.43 -0.54 11.92
C LEU A 189 -4.12 0.96 11.83
N GLU A 190 -3.01 1.34 11.20
CA GLU A 190 -2.71 2.77 10.99
C GLU A 190 -3.75 3.44 10.09
N VAL A 191 -4.10 2.81 8.96
CA VAL A 191 -5.10 3.34 8.01
C VAL A 191 -6.47 3.50 8.65
N ILE A 192 -6.96 2.53 9.44
CA ILE A 192 -8.30 2.67 10.05
C ILE A 192 -8.33 3.73 11.15
N ARG A 193 -7.27 3.83 11.98
CA ARG A 193 -7.14 4.88 13.00
C ARG A 193 -7.08 6.26 12.34
N MET A 194 -6.37 6.35 11.22
CA MET A 194 -6.30 7.55 10.40
C MET A 194 -7.67 7.97 9.86
N ALA A 195 -8.41 7.03 9.27
CA ALA A 195 -9.73 7.29 8.72
C ALA A 195 -10.73 7.75 9.80
N ARG A 196 -10.72 7.13 10.99
CA ARG A 196 -11.54 7.59 12.13
C ARG A 196 -11.16 9.00 12.58
N SER A 197 -9.86 9.29 12.71
CA SER A 197 -9.39 10.63 13.09
C SER A 197 -9.79 11.70 12.08
N LEU A 198 -9.77 11.40 10.77
CA LEU A 198 -10.20 12.32 9.72
C LEU A 198 -11.71 12.54 9.74
N ALA A 199 -12.50 11.49 9.99
CA ALA A 199 -13.95 11.58 10.14
C ALA A 199 -14.32 12.43 11.38
N GLU A 200 -13.69 12.17 12.54
CA GLU A 200 -13.88 12.95 13.77
C GLU A 200 -13.50 14.43 13.60
N ALA A 201 -12.51 14.72 12.76
CA ALA A 201 -12.12 16.09 12.42
C ALA A 201 -13.09 16.78 11.43
N GLY A 202 -14.14 16.11 10.98
CA GLY A 202 -15.15 16.66 10.07
C GLY A 202 -14.65 16.83 8.64
N ALA A 203 -13.84 15.88 8.14
CA ALA A 203 -13.34 15.93 6.78
C ALA A 203 -14.48 15.96 5.73
N ASP A 204 -14.56 17.05 4.97
CA ASP A 204 -15.52 17.24 3.86
C ASP A 204 -14.98 16.68 2.53
N ARG A 205 -14.61 15.39 2.54
CA ARG A 205 -14.02 14.66 1.41
C ARG A 205 -14.56 13.23 1.38
N THR A 206 -14.56 12.61 0.20
CA THR A 206 -14.95 11.19 0.09
C THR A 206 -13.80 10.27 0.49
N GLU A 207 -14.09 8.99 0.75
CA GLU A 207 -13.03 7.98 1.00
C GLU A 207 -12.05 7.90 -0.19
N ALA A 208 -12.55 8.00 -1.43
CA ALA A 208 -11.75 8.00 -2.65
C ALA A 208 -10.76 9.17 -2.75
N ASP A 209 -11.13 10.34 -2.22
CA ASP A 209 -10.22 11.47 -2.18
C ASP A 209 -8.98 11.19 -1.32
N PHE A 210 -9.10 10.36 -0.28
CA PHE A 210 -8.01 9.97 0.61
C PHE A 210 -7.21 8.74 0.12
N SER A 211 -7.35 8.37 -1.15
CA SER A 211 -6.68 7.19 -1.72
C SER A 211 -5.15 7.21 -1.59
N PHE A 212 -4.54 8.40 -1.56
CA PHE A 212 -3.10 8.54 -1.34
C PHE A 212 -2.72 8.22 0.12
N GLU A 213 -3.49 8.75 1.07
CA GLU A 213 -3.29 8.58 2.51
C GLU A 213 -3.60 7.14 2.97
N PHE A 214 -4.64 6.52 2.42
CA PHE A 214 -5.09 5.17 2.80
C PHE A 214 -4.38 4.03 2.08
N GLU A 215 -3.61 4.34 1.02
CA GLU A 215 -2.84 3.43 0.15
C GLU A 215 -3.68 2.37 -0.61
N GLU A 216 -4.44 1.53 0.11
CA GLU A 216 -5.23 0.44 -0.44
C GLU A 216 -6.60 0.37 0.27
N PRO A 217 -7.72 0.23 -0.47
CA PRO A 217 -9.06 0.19 0.13
C PRO A 217 -9.26 -0.97 1.10
N ALA A 218 -8.62 -2.11 0.82
CA ALA A 218 -8.68 -3.30 1.67
C ALA A 218 -8.16 -3.06 3.10
N LEU A 219 -7.26 -2.09 3.30
CA LEU A 219 -6.69 -1.79 4.61
C LEU A 219 -7.72 -1.22 5.59
N LEU A 220 -8.73 -0.48 5.09
CA LEU A 220 -9.82 0.05 5.91
C LEU A 220 -10.65 -1.09 6.53
N THR A 221 -11.10 -2.03 5.70
CA THR A 221 -11.89 -3.20 6.14
C THR A 221 -11.07 -4.13 7.04
N LEU A 222 -9.80 -4.39 6.68
CA LEU A 222 -8.91 -5.23 7.49
C LEU A 222 -8.58 -4.58 8.84
N GLY A 223 -8.42 -3.25 8.87
CA GLY A 223 -8.12 -2.50 10.09
C GLY A 223 -9.23 -2.67 11.11
N LEU A 224 -10.49 -2.52 10.69
CA LEU A 224 -11.66 -2.78 11.53
C LEU A 224 -11.70 -4.22 12.08
N CYS A 225 -11.30 -5.20 11.27
CA CYS A 225 -11.21 -6.59 11.72
C CYS A 225 -10.12 -6.78 12.78
N TYR A 226 -8.97 -6.12 12.65
CA TYR A 226 -7.88 -6.18 13.61
C TYR A 226 -8.19 -5.42 14.92
N GLU A 227 -8.88 -4.28 14.84
CA GLU A 227 -9.40 -3.57 16.02
C GLU A 227 -10.35 -4.46 16.82
N ALA A 228 -11.28 -5.13 16.14
CA ALA A 228 -12.22 -6.05 16.78
C ALA A 228 -11.54 -7.33 17.29
N ARG A 229 -10.52 -7.84 16.59
CA ARG A 229 -9.81 -9.09 16.91
C ARG A 229 -8.32 -8.97 16.56
N PRO A 230 -7.43 -8.68 17.53
CA PRO A 230 -6.00 -8.51 17.26
C PRO A 230 -5.29 -9.74 16.63
N ARG A 231 -5.82 -10.95 16.87
CA ARG A 231 -5.30 -12.21 16.28
C ARG A 231 -6.01 -12.64 14.99
N PHE A 232 -6.76 -11.73 14.36
CA PHE A 232 -7.44 -11.99 13.09
C PHE A 232 -6.43 -12.43 12.00
N SER A 233 -6.83 -13.34 11.12
CA SER A 233 -5.95 -13.91 10.10
C SER A 233 -5.99 -13.13 8.77
N GLY A 234 -5.91 -11.79 8.84
CA GLY A 234 -6.17 -10.90 7.69
C GLY A 234 -5.28 -11.13 6.48
N GLY A 235 -4.06 -11.62 6.66
CA GLY A 235 -3.17 -12.01 5.55
C GLY A 235 -3.76 -13.10 4.65
N SER A 236 -4.69 -13.93 5.14
CA SER A 236 -5.38 -14.94 4.31
C SER A 236 -6.39 -14.32 3.34
N TYR A 237 -6.88 -13.10 3.63
CA TYR A 237 -7.95 -12.43 2.91
C TYR A 237 -7.45 -11.23 2.09
N HIS A 238 -6.31 -10.63 2.47
CA HIS A 238 -5.80 -9.39 1.86
C HIS A 238 -5.66 -9.49 0.34
N GLY A 239 -5.07 -10.55 -0.19
CA GLY A 239 -4.92 -10.71 -1.65
C GLY A 239 -6.25 -10.80 -2.40
N LEU A 240 -7.30 -11.33 -1.76
CA LEU A 240 -8.64 -11.37 -2.33
C LEU A 240 -9.30 -10.00 -2.30
N LEU A 241 -9.28 -9.34 -1.13
CA LEU A 241 -9.83 -8.00 -0.98
C LEU A 241 -9.13 -7.01 -1.91
N ARG A 242 -7.81 -7.04 -2.01
CA ARG A 242 -7.04 -6.18 -2.94
C ARG A 242 -7.48 -6.34 -4.39
N ALA A 243 -7.98 -7.51 -4.79
CA ALA A 243 -8.44 -7.76 -6.16
C ALA A 243 -9.89 -7.29 -6.44
N THR A 244 -10.71 -7.09 -5.40
CA THR A 244 -12.15 -6.80 -5.54
C THR A 244 -12.59 -5.49 -4.91
N ASP A 245 -11.81 -4.97 -3.97
CA ASP A 245 -12.12 -3.79 -3.20
C ASP A 245 -11.72 -2.52 -3.95
N ALA A 246 -12.48 -1.45 -3.76
CA ALA A 246 -12.30 -0.16 -4.39
C ALA A 246 -12.58 0.93 -3.36
N PHE A 247 -11.95 2.10 -3.52
CA PHE A 247 -12.31 3.24 -2.70
C PHE A 247 -13.74 3.69 -3.00
N LEU A 248 -14.45 4.09 -1.95
CA LEU A 248 -15.85 4.48 -2.03
C LEU A 248 -15.98 5.97 -2.35
N ASP A 249 -16.83 6.31 -3.32
CA ASP A 249 -17.24 7.70 -3.60
C ASP A 249 -18.39 8.10 -2.65
N LEU A 250 -18.11 8.00 -1.35
CA LEU A 250 -19.02 8.32 -0.25
C LEU A 250 -18.31 9.23 0.75
N PRO A 251 -19.03 10.13 1.44
CA PRO A 251 -18.48 10.84 2.59
C PRO A 251 -17.80 9.88 3.57
N LEU A 252 -16.68 10.29 4.16
CA LEU A 252 -15.83 9.39 4.94
C LEU A 252 -16.59 8.67 6.08
N GLU A 253 -17.55 9.34 6.73
CA GLU A 253 -18.39 8.73 7.77
C GLU A 253 -19.27 7.59 7.21
N ASP A 254 -19.94 7.80 6.08
CA ASP A 254 -20.77 6.80 5.41
C ASP A 254 -19.92 5.64 4.88
N ALA A 255 -18.74 5.95 4.37
CA ALA A 255 -17.77 4.97 3.93
C ALA A 255 -17.31 4.09 5.10
N LEU A 256 -16.98 4.67 6.27
CA LEU A 256 -16.63 3.92 7.48
C LEU A 256 -17.76 2.97 7.91
N ALA A 257 -19.03 3.42 7.90
CA ALA A 257 -20.17 2.55 8.21
C ALA A 257 -20.28 1.38 7.23
N ARG A 258 -20.01 1.62 5.95
CA ARG A 258 -19.97 0.58 4.91
C ARG A 258 -18.83 -0.42 5.16
N ARG A 259 -17.63 0.07 5.50
CA ARG A 259 -16.45 -0.74 5.85
C ARG A 259 -16.71 -1.59 7.10
N GLU A 260 -17.42 -1.07 8.09
CA GLU A 260 -17.83 -1.81 9.30
C GLU A 260 -18.75 -2.97 8.95
N ALA A 261 -19.75 -2.77 8.10
CA ALA A 261 -20.62 -3.86 7.64
C ALA A 261 -19.82 -4.96 6.90
N GLN A 262 -18.85 -4.57 6.07
CA GLN A 262 -17.96 -5.52 5.38
C GLN A 262 -17.05 -6.25 6.36
N ALA A 263 -16.49 -5.56 7.36
CA ALA A 263 -15.67 -6.14 8.40
C ALA A 263 -16.43 -7.19 9.22
N GLN A 264 -17.70 -6.93 9.56
CA GLN A 264 -18.54 -7.91 10.26
C GLN A 264 -18.76 -9.20 9.44
N LYS A 265 -19.05 -9.06 8.14
CA LYS A 265 -19.16 -10.22 7.23
C LYS A 265 -17.84 -10.99 7.14
N LEU A 266 -16.71 -10.28 7.07
CA LEU A 266 -15.39 -10.88 6.98
C LEU A 266 -14.98 -11.62 8.27
N LEU A 267 -15.30 -11.05 9.44
CA LEU A 267 -15.10 -11.71 10.74
C LEU A 267 -15.95 -12.99 10.86
N ALA A 268 -17.22 -12.93 10.46
CA ALA A 268 -18.09 -14.11 10.43
C ALA A 268 -17.56 -15.20 9.48
N LEU A 269 -16.95 -14.79 8.36
CA LEU A 269 -16.28 -15.71 7.44
C LEU A 269 -15.04 -16.35 8.08
N ASP A 270 -14.21 -15.59 8.79
CA ASP A 270 -13.04 -16.13 9.50
C ASP A 270 -13.41 -17.10 10.63
N ASP A 271 -14.54 -16.90 11.31
CA ASP A 271 -15.04 -17.87 12.30
C ASP A 271 -15.36 -19.21 11.65
N ARG A 272 -16.01 -19.19 10.48
CA ARG A 272 -16.30 -20.42 9.71
C ARG A 272 -15.03 -21.05 9.16
N VAL A 273 -14.12 -20.26 8.61
CA VAL A 273 -12.82 -20.74 8.12
C VAL A 273 -12.00 -21.37 9.24
N THR A 274 -11.99 -20.77 10.43
CA THR A 274 -11.32 -21.31 11.62
C THR A 274 -11.92 -22.66 12.03
N THR A 275 -13.25 -22.76 12.04
CA THR A 275 -13.96 -24.02 12.32
C THR A 275 -13.59 -25.11 11.31
N ILE A 276 -13.59 -24.78 10.01
CA ILE A 276 -13.22 -25.71 8.94
C ILE A 276 -11.76 -26.15 9.06
N ALA A 277 -10.84 -25.21 9.31
CA ALA A 277 -9.42 -25.50 9.49
C ALA A 277 -9.17 -26.42 10.69
N ALA A 278 -9.89 -26.22 11.80
CA ALA A 278 -9.83 -27.10 12.96
C ALA A 278 -10.35 -28.52 12.65
N ALA A 279 -11.45 -28.63 11.89
CA ALA A 279 -11.99 -29.92 11.46
C ALA A 279 -11.05 -30.66 10.49
N LEU A 280 -10.35 -29.94 9.60
CA LEU A 280 -9.28 -30.52 8.79
C LEU A 280 -8.11 -30.98 9.67
N LYS A 281 -7.68 -30.18 10.65
CA LYS A 281 -6.63 -30.59 11.58
C LYS A 281 -6.99 -31.87 12.34
N ALA A 282 -8.24 -31.99 12.81
CA ALA A 282 -8.74 -33.20 13.48
C ALA A 282 -8.74 -34.46 12.59
N ARG A 283 -8.72 -34.29 11.27
CA ARG A 283 -8.59 -35.37 10.28
C ARG A 283 -7.14 -35.70 9.91
N GLY A 284 -6.15 -35.12 10.60
CA GLY A 284 -4.74 -35.38 10.38
C GLY A 284 -4.08 -34.46 9.34
N PHE A 285 -4.73 -33.39 8.90
CA PHE A 285 -4.08 -32.39 8.04
C PHE A 285 -3.22 -31.45 8.90
N GLU A 286 -1.90 -31.52 8.74
CA GLU A 286 -0.94 -30.66 9.45
C GLU A 286 -0.30 -29.68 8.47
N SER A 287 -0.72 -28.41 8.49
CA SER A 287 -0.11 -27.35 7.69
C SER A 287 -0.36 -25.98 8.31
N PRO A 288 0.63 -25.07 8.33
CA PRO A 288 0.40 -23.67 8.72
C PRO A 288 -0.51 -22.94 7.72
N PHE A 289 -0.75 -23.50 6.52
CA PHE A 289 -1.52 -22.88 5.46
C PHE A 289 -2.98 -23.36 5.38
N LEU A 290 -3.51 -24.03 6.41
CA LEU A 290 -4.90 -24.52 6.38
C LEU A 290 -5.92 -23.41 6.17
N LYS A 291 -5.79 -22.27 6.85
CA LYS A 291 -6.67 -21.11 6.65
C LYS A 291 -6.57 -20.55 5.22
N PRO A 292 -5.37 -20.18 4.70
CA PRO A 292 -5.21 -19.80 3.30
C PRO A 292 -5.80 -20.82 2.30
N PHE A 293 -5.62 -22.12 2.55
CA PHE A 293 -6.18 -23.18 1.71
C PHE A 293 -7.71 -23.15 1.69
N VAL A 294 -8.34 -23.06 2.86
CA VAL A 294 -9.80 -22.99 2.96
C VAL A 294 -10.31 -21.72 2.28
N VAL A 295 -9.72 -20.55 2.54
CA VAL A 295 -10.08 -19.29 1.87
C VAL A 295 -9.98 -19.42 0.34
N ALA A 296 -8.88 -19.99 -0.16
CA ALA A 296 -8.72 -20.23 -1.59
C ALA A 296 -9.77 -21.21 -2.15
N ARG A 297 -10.30 -22.14 -1.35
CA ARG A 297 -11.36 -23.08 -1.78
C ARG A 297 -12.74 -22.43 -1.81
N LEU A 298 -12.99 -21.48 -0.91
CA LEU A 298 -14.21 -20.70 -0.83
C LEU A 298 -14.29 -19.60 -1.89
N ASN A 299 -13.14 -19.14 -2.40
CA ASN A 299 -13.06 -18.05 -3.35
C ASN A 299 -13.82 -18.35 -4.67
N PRO A 300 -14.93 -17.64 -4.99
CA PRO A 300 -15.70 -17.84 -6.22
C PRO A 300 -14.97 -17.38 -7.49
N LEU A 301 -13.89 -16.60 -7.34
CA LEU A 301 -13.09 -16.06 -8.43
C LEU A 301 -11.88 -16.94 -8.79
N ARG A 302 -11.60 -18.01 -8.02
CA ARG A 302 -10.40 -18.87 -8.17
C ARG A 302 -10.12 -19.34 -9.61
N PHE A 303 -11.17 -19.54 -10.41
CA PHE A 303 -11.07 -20.04 -11.79
C PHE A 303 -11.62 -19.07 -12.85
N ARG A 304 -12.01 -17.85 -12.45
CA ARG A 304 -12.63 -16.87 -13.34
C ARG A 304 -11.66 -15.73 -13.62
N ARG A 305 -10.77 -15.92 -14.61
CA ARG A 305 -9.82 -14.90 -15.01
C ARG A 305 -10.56 -13.65 -15.53
N GLY A 306 -10.26 -12.49 -14.95
CA GLY A 306 -10.84 -11.21 -15.36
C GLY A 306 -12.28 -10.94 -14.88
N ALA A 307 -12.87 -11.82 -14.08
CA ALA A 307 -14.18 -11.55 -13.47
C ALA A 307 -14.00 -10.60 -12.28
N THR A 308 -14.74 -9.49 -12.28
CA THR A 308 -14.86 -8.57 -11.15
C THR A 308 -16.16 -8.84 -10.40
N MET A 309 -16.13 -8.64 -9.09
CA MET A 309 -17.26 -8.84 -8.18
C MET A 309 -17.15 -7.81 -7.06
N ALA A 310 -18.27 -7.22 -6.65
CA ALA A 310 -18.29 -6.32 -5.52
C ALA A 310 -17.92 -7.08 -4.23
N VAL A 311 -17.19 -6.44 -3.31
CA VAL A 311 -16.72 -7.04 -2.06
C VAL A 311 -17.87 -7.68 -1.27
N ASP A 312 -19.01 -7.01 -1.22
CA ASP A 312 -20.20 -7.53 -0.54
C ASP A 312 -20.68 -8.87 -1.10
N GLU A 313 -20.84 -8.93 -2.42
CA GLU A 313 -21.27 -10.14 -3.11
C GLU A 313 -20.24 -11.26 -2.94
N LEU A 314 -18.95 -10.90 -2.96
CA LEU A 314 -17.85 -11.83 -2.71
C LEU A 314 -17.94 -12.45 -1.32
N LEU A 315 -18.08 -11.61 -0.28
CA LEU A 315 -18.18 -12.08 1.10
C LEU A 315 -19.43 -12.94 1.32
N ASP A 316 -20.57 -12.55 0.75
CA ASP A 316 -21.82 -13.31 0.86
C ASP A 316 -21.69 -14.69 0.22
N ARG A 317 -21.15 -14.78 -1.01
CA ARG A 317 -20.91 -16.07 -1.68
C ARG A 317 -19.91 -16.95 -0.94
N MET A 318 -18.86 -16.36 -0.38
CA MET A 318 -17.88 -17.11 0.41
C MET A 318 -18.48 -17.63 1.71
N LEU A 319 -19.35 -16.86 2.37
CA LEU A 319 -20.09 -17.29 3.55
C LEU A 319 -21.00 -18.48 3.24
N ASP A 320 -21.74 -18.44 2.14
CA ASP A 320 -22.59 -19.55 1.70
C ASP A 320 -21.78 -20.80 1.32
N ALA A 321 -20.64 -20.62 0.64
CA ALA A 321 -19.70 -21.70 0.38
C ALA A 321 -19.10 -22.29 1.67
N ALA A 322 -18.87 -21.47 2.70
CA ALA A 322 -18.34 -21.92 3.99
C ALA A 322 -19.38 -22.73 4.78
N ARG A 323 -20.66 -22.36 4.70
CA ARG A 323 -21.78 -23.10 5.33
C ARG A 323 -21.94 -24.50 4.75
N SER A 324 -21.69 -24.67 3.46
CA SER A 324 -21.81 -25.94 2.74
C SER A 324 -20.48 -26.68 2.56
N PHE A 325 -19.42 -26.25 3.26
CA PHE A 325 -18.08 -26.82 3.09
C PHE A 325 -17.99 -28.25 3.61
N ASP A 326 -17.71 -29.19 2.72
CA ASP A 326 -17.53 -30.60 3.04
C ASP A 326 -16.04 -30.95 3.22
N VAL A 327 -15.61 -31.08 4.48
CA VAL A 327 -14.25 -31.52 4.84
C VAL A 327 -13.95 -32.96 4.35
N GLY A 328 -14.99 -33.77 4.11
CA GLY A 328 -14.95 -35.11 3.51
C GLY A 328 -14.21 -35.16 2.18
N ARG A 329 -14.38 -34.13 1.37
CA ARG A 329 -13.89 -34.08 -0.01
C ARG A 329 -12.47 -33.54 -0.15
N VAL A 330 -11.83 -33.14 0.95
CA VAL A 330 -10.46 -32.62 0.93
C VAL A 330 -9.46 -33.79 0.94
N ARG A 331 -8.46 -33.74 0.06
CA ARG A 331 -7.37 -34.73 -0.05
C ARG A 331 -6.02 -34.11 0.32
N HIS A 332 -5.11 -34.89 0.93
CA HIS A 332 -3.80 -34.41 1.42
C HIS A 332 -2.96 -33.70 0.34
N GLU A 333 -2.95 -34.21 -0.88
CA GLU A 333 -2.20 -33.65 -2.01
C GLU A 333 -2.61 -32.22 -2.38
N GLN A 334 -3.80 -31.77 -1.99
CA GLN A 334 -4.34 -30.47 -2.39
C GLN A 334 -3.79 -29.30 -1.56
N ILE A 335 -3.25 -29.57 -0.36
CA ILE A 335 -2.80 -28.54 0.58
C ILE A 335 -1.39 -28.03 0.21
N ALA A 336 -0.52 -28.91 -0.29
CA ALA A 336 0.86 -28.61 -0.68
C ALA A 336 0.99 -27.52 -1.76
N ARG A 337 -0.04 -27.34 -2.61
CA ARG A 337 -0.05 -26.33 -3.68
C ARG A 337 -0.32 -24.91 -3.21
N THR A 338 -0.65 -24.71 -1.94
CA THR A 338 -1.05 -23.39 -1.39
C THR A 338 0.13 -22.60 -0.84
N GLY A 339 1.31 -23.21 -0.68
CA GLY A 339 2.55 -22.55 -0.26
C GLY A 339 3.38 -21.97 -1.42
N GLY A 340 2.76 -21.64 -2.56
CA GLY A 340 3.47 -21.02 -3.68
C GLY A 340 3.99 -19.63 -3.29
N PRO A 341 5.17 -19.21 -3.82
CA PRO A 341 5.75 -17.92 -3.48
C PRO A 341 4.76 -16.78 -3.78
N PRO A 342 4.84 -15.65 -3.06
CA PRO A 342 4.05 -14.46 -3.38
C PRO A 342 4.19 -14.17 -4.88
N LEU A 343 3.07 -13.83 -5.54
CA LEU A 343 3.12 -13.29 -6.88
C LEU A 343 4.04 -12.08 -6.83
N GLU A 344 5.22 -12.18 -7.45
CA GLU A 344 6.15 -11.07 -7.60
C GLU A 344 5.37 -9.90 -8.18
N GLU A 345 5.31 -8.80 -7.43
CA GLU A 345 4.87 -7.53 -7.97
C GLU A 345 5.82 -7.16 -9.10
N ALA A 346 5.31 -7.12 -10.33
CA ALA A 346 6.05 -6.64 -11.47
C ALA A 346 6.45 -5.17 -11.24
N ALA A 347 7.76 -4.94 -11.13
CA ALA A 347 8.39 -3.65 -10.88
C ALA A 347 8.29 -2.60 -12.01
#